data_AF-A0A3D5NM36-F1
#
_entry.id   AF-A0A3D5NM36-F1
#
_cell.length_a   1.000
_cell.length_b   1.000
_cell.length_c   1.000
_cell.angle_alpha   90.00
_cell.angle_beta   90.00
_cell.angle_gamma   90.00
#
_symmetry.space_group_name_H-M   'P 1'
#
loop_
_entity.id
_entity.type
_entity.pdbx_description
1 polymer ?
#
loop_
_entity_poly.entity_id
_entity_poly.type
_entity_poly.pdbx_seq_one_letter_code
_entity_poly.pdbx_strand_id
1 'polypeptide(L)'
;DSIPSSANQEDHVSMGNTAARKLREIVENTRRVIAIEAFAACQAIDFREDFSLGKETGRIYSAIREKVRFIDKDVIMYEEMNKVYDILDTCIC
;
A
#
# COMPACT_ATOMS: atom_id res chain seq x y z
N ASP A 1 -1.80 25.49 -10.79
CA ASP A 1 -1.23 25.91 -12.08
C ASP A 1 -2.41 26.24 -12.99
N SER A 2 -2.53 27.49 -13.45
CA SER A 2 -3.65 27.95 -14.27
C SER A 2 -3.06 28.54 -15.55
N ILE A 3 -3.33 27.89 -16.69
CA ILE A 3 -2.97 28.41 -18.00
C ILE A 3 -4.27 28.96 -18.61
N PRO A 4 -4.32 30.25 -18.98
CA PRO A 4 -5.54 30.85 -19.50
C PRO A 4 -5.88 30.23 -20.86
N SER A 5 -7.15 29.87 -21.04
CA SER A 5 -7.70 29.42 -22.31
C SER A 5 -8.79 30.40 -22.79
N SER A 6 -9.16 30.34 -24.07
CA SER A 6 -10.26 31.16 -24.63
C SER A 6 -10.08 32.67 -24.45
N ALA A 7 -8.95 33.23 -24.90
CA ALA A 7 -8.69 34.68 -24.92
C ALA A 7 -8.95 35.39 -23.56
N ASN A 8 -8.48 34.80 -22.46
CA ASN A 8 -8.60 35.34 -21.10
C ASN A 8 -10.03 35.37 -20.52
N GLN A 9 -10.99 34.65 -21.11
CA GLN A 9 -12.34 34.48 -20.51
C GLN A 9 -12.36 33.42 -19.41
N GLU A 10 -11.50 32.40 -19.52
CA GLU A 10 -11.32 31.36 -18.51
C GLU A 10 -9.87 31.42 -17.99
N ASP A 11 -9.58 32.45 -17.21
CA ASP A 11 -8.24 32.72 -16.65
C ASP A 11 -7.95 31.91 -15.36
N HIS A 12 -9.00 31.36 -14.74
CA HIS A 12 -8.91 30.47 -13.57
C HIS A 12 -9.45 29.07 -13.87
N VAL A 13 -8.55 28.13 -14.16
CA VAL A 13 -8.88 26.71 -14.32
C VAL A 13 -8.43 25.90 -13.10
N SER A 14 -9.33 25.04 -12.59
CA SER A 14 -9.09 24.26 -11.37
C SER A 14 -8.08 23.11 -11.55
N MET A 15 -7.83 22.70 -12.79
CA MET A 15 -7.06 21.49 -13.14
C MET A 15 -7.55 20.22 -12.40
N GLY A 16 -8.83 20.20 -12.01
CA GLY A 16 -9.38 19.18 -11.10
C GLY A 16 -9.25 17.75 -11.64
N ASN A 17 -9.41 17.54 -12.95
CA ASN A 17 -9.23 16.22 -13.56
C ASN A 17 -7.78 15.72 -13.44
N THR A 18 -6.80 16.58 -13.68
CA THR A 18 -5.37 16.24 -13.54
C THR A 18 -5.01 15.98 -12.08
N ALA A 19 -5.55 16.79 -11.16
CA ALA A 19 -5.37 16.59 -9.73
C ALA A 19 -5.96 15.24 -9.26
N ALA A 20 -7.16 14.87 -9.72
CA ALA A 20 -7.79 13.60 -9.40
C ALA A 20 -6.98 12.39 -9.91
N ARG A 21 -6.44 12.47 -11.14
CA ARG A 21 -5.56 11.42 -11.68
C ARG A 21 -4.29 11.25 -10.87
N LYS A 22 -3.62 12.36 -10.52
CA LYS A 22 -2.42 12.33 -9.68
C LYS A 22 -2.71 11.77 -8.29
N LEU A 23 -3.86 12.14 -7.69
CA LEU A 23 -4.26 11.59 -6.40
C LEU A 23 -4.42 10.07 -6.46
N ARG A 24 -5.02 9.54 -7.53
CA ARG A 24 -5.17 8.09 -7.72
C ARG A 24 -3.82 7.38 -7.72
N GLU A 25 -2.84 7.91 -8.45
CA GLU A 25 -1.46 7.37 -8.49
C GLU A 25 -0.78 7.43 -7.10
N ILE A 26 -0.94 8.55 -6.37
CA ILE A 26 -0.40 8.69 -5.01
C ILE A 26 -1.01 7.67 -4.06
N VAL A 27 -2.32 7.44 -4.13
CA VAL A 27 -3.02 6.48 -3.28
C VAL A 27 -2.54 5.06 -3.59
N GLU A 28 -2.38 4.70 -4.87
CA GLU A 28 -1.84 3.39 -5.26
C GLU A 28 -0.41 3.19 -4.73
N ASN A 29 0.47 4.18 -4.88
CA ASN A 29 1.84 4.12 -4.37
C ASN A 29 1.87 4.03 -2.84
N THR A 30 1.01 4.76 -2.14
CA THR A 30 0.89 4.70 -0.68
C THR A 30 0.50 3.29 -0.23
N ARG A 31 -0.43 2.62 -0.91
CA ARG A 31 -0.78 1.23 -0.61
C ARG A 31 0.40 0.29 -0.73
N ARG A 32 1.25 0.47 -1.76
CA ARG A 32 2.48 -0.34 -1.92
C ARG A 32 3.45 -0.13 -0.75
N VAL A 33 3.64 1.11 -0.30
CA VAL A 33 4.49 1.41 0.87
C VAL A 33 3.96 0.71 2.12
N ILE A 34 2.65 0.80 2.38
CA ILE A 34 2.01 0.14 3.52
C ILE A 34 2.11 -1.39 3.41
N ALA A 35 1.98 -1.96 2.21
CA ALA A 35 2.15 -3.40 1.99
C ALA A 35 3.56 -3.87 2.36
N ILE A 36 4.58 -3.12 1.97
CA ILE A 36 5.99 -3.41 2.29
C ILE A 36 6.22 -3.30 3.80
N GLU A 37 5.66 -2.27 4.45
CA GLU A 37 5.72 -2.10 5.90
C GLU A 37 5.06 -3.27 6.64
N ALA A 38 3.86 -3.68 6.23
CA ALA A 38 3.14 -4.80 6.82
C ALA A 38 3.89 -6.13 6.65
N PHE A 39 4.49 -6.34 5.47
CA PHE A 39 5.36 -7.48 5.20
C PHE A 39 6.57 -7.50 6.15
N ALA A 40 7.28 -6.38 6.27
CA ALA A 40 8.43 -6.25 7.16
C ALA A 40 8.05 -6.43 8.63
N ALA A 41 6.89 -5.89 9.04
CA ALA A 41 6.36 -6.04 10.39
C ALA A 41 6.06 -7.52 10.73
N CYS A 42 5.46 -8.27 9.80
CA CYS A 42 5.21 -9.70 10.00
C CYS A 42 6.53 -10.48 10.16
N GLN A 43 7.54 -10.14 9.37
CA GLN A 43 8.85 -10.76 9.49
C GLN A 43 9.53 -10.40 10.83
N ALA A 44 9.43 -9.14 11.26
CA ALA A 44 9.93 -8.70 12.55
C ALA A 44 9.23 -9.39 13.72
N ILE A 45 7.92 -9.63 13.63
CA ILE A 45 7.15 -10.37 14.63
C ILE A 45 7.67 -11.80 14.75
N ASP A 46 7.98 -12.47 13.64
CA ASP A 46 8.46 -13.86 13.65
C ASP A 46 9.84 -14.02 14.28
N PHE A 47 10.65 -12.96 14.26
CA PHE A 47 11.95 -12.96 14.94
C PHE A 47 11.84 -12.75 16.46
N ARG A 48 10.67 -12.40 17.00
CA ARG A 48 10.51 -12.18 18.44
C ARG A 48 10.11 -13.46 19.15
N GLU A 49 10.94 -13.89 20.09
CA GLU A 49 10.58 -14.91 21.08
C GLU A 49 9.61 -14.28 22.11
N ASP A 50 8.60 -15.05 22.56
CA ASP A 50 7.62 -14.67 23.58
C ASP A 50 6.83 -13.36 23.32
N PHE A 51 6.49 -13.09 22.06
CA PHE A 51 5.64 -11.95 21.70
C PHE A 51 4.22 -12.39 21.33
N SER A 52 3.21 -11.74 21.91
CA SER A 52 1.80 -11.96 21.57
C SER A 52 1.21 -10.71 20.92
N LEU A 53 0.55 -10.91 19.78
CA LEU A 53 -0.19 -9.85 19.09
C LEU A 53 -1.54 -9.58 19.78
N GLY A 54 -2.03 -8.35 19.62
CA GLY A 54 -3.41 -8.03 19.95
C GLY A 54 -4.39 -8.74 19.00
N LYS A 55 -5.67 -8.79 19.34
CA LYS A 55 -6.69 -9.52 18.57
C LYS A 55 -6.72 -9.16 17.09
N GLU A 56 -6.81 -7.87 16.76
CA GLU A 56 -6.93 -7.42 15.37
C GLU A 56 -5.59 -7.49 14.63
N THR A 57 -4.47 -7.16 15.28
CA THR A 57 -3.15 -7.30 14.66
C THR A 57 -2.79 -8.77 14.41
N GLY A 58 -3.20 -9.68 15.30
CA GLY A 58 -3.08 -11.13 15.12
C GLY A 58 -3.90 -11.64 13.93
N ARG A 59 -5.11 -11.11 13.72
CA ARG A 59 -5.93 -11.45 12.54
C ARG A 59 -5.25 -11.03 11.24
N ILE A 60 -4.74 -9.80 11.18
CA ILE A 60 -4.03 -9.27 10.00
C ILE A 60 -2.75 -10.08 9.74
N TYR A 61 -1.94 -10.31 10.77
CA TYR A 61 -0.75 -11.13 10.70
C TYR A 61 -1.05 -12.53 10.16
N SER A 62 -2.11 -13.19 10.67
CA SER A 62 -2.52 -14.52 10.22
C SER A 62 -2.94 -14.53 8.75
N ALA A 63 -3.70 -13.51 8.31
CA ALA A 63 -4.11 -13.37 6.92
C ALA A 63 -2.91 -13.18 5.97
N ILE A 64 -1.92 -12.38 6.39
CA ILE A 64 -0.67 -12.22 5.63
C ILE A 64 0.11 -13.54 5.57
N ARG A 65 0.25 -14.23 6.71
CA ARG A 65 1.02 -15.48 6.81
C ARG A 65 0.40 -16.67 6.09
N GLU A 66 -0.90 -16.63 5.82
CA GLU A 66 -1.56 -17.61 4.95
C GLU A 66 -1.06 -17.53 3.50
N LYS A 67 -0.69 -16.34 3.02
CA LYS A 67 -0.23 -16.11 1.64
C LYS A 67 1.28 -15.98 1.52
N VAL A 68 1.94 -15.45 2.54
CA VAL A 68 3.37 -15.14 2.57
C VAL A 68 4.02 -15.88 3.74
N ARG A 69 4.77 -16.92 3.42
CA ARG A 69 5.48 -17.71 4.43
C ARG A 69 6.60 -16.89 5.06
N PHE A 70 7.03 -17.29 6.26
CA PHE A 70 8.25 -16.76 6.85
C PHE A 70 9.44 -17.01 5.92
N ILE A 71 10.26 -15.99 5.71
CA ILE A 71 11.40 -16.03 4.80
C ILE A 71 12.66 -16.29 5.63
N ASP A 72 13.14 -17.52 5.61
CA ASP A 72 14.38 -17.94 6.29
C ASP A 72 15.61 -17.89 5.37
N LYS A 73 15.41 -17.72 4.07
CA LYS A 73 16.44 -17.71 3.02
C LYS A 73 16.10 -16.68 1.96
N ASP A 74 17.10 -16.26 1.19
CA ASP A 74 16.89 -15.31 0.10
C ASP A 74 15.90 -15.84 -0.94
N VAL A 75 14.94 -14.98 -1.28
CA VAL A 75 13.92 -15.20 -2.30
C VAL A 75 13.74 -13.93 -3.12
N ILE A 76 12.99 -14.04 -4.21
CA ILE A 76 12.57 -12.89 -5.01
C ILE A 76 11.54 -12.08 -4.19
N MET A 77 12.01 -11.02 -3.52
CA MET A 77 11.19 -10.30 -2.54
C MET A 77 9.96 -9.60 -3.15
N TYR A 78 10.06 -9.09 -4.38
CA TYR A 78 8.94 -8.33 -4.97
C TYR A 78 7.68 -9.20 -5.15
N GLU A 79 7.85 -10.51 -5.38
CA GLU A 79 6.73 -11.43 -5.53
C GLU A 79 6.01 -11.63 -4.20
N GLU A 80 6.76 -11.72 -3.09
CA GLU A 80 6.18 -11.82 -1.76
C GLU A 80 5.53 -10.51 -1.30
N MET A 81 6.16 -9.35 -1.61
CA MET A 81 5.58 -8.04 -1.31
C MET A 81 4.27 -7.79 -2.06
N ASN A 82 4.19 -8.21 -3.33
CA ASN A 82 2.97 -8.06 -4.14
C ASN A 82 1.80 -8.88 -3.57
N LYS A 83 2.05 -10.07 -3.00
CA LYS A 83 0.99 -10.83 -2.33
C LYS A 83 0.39 -10.05 -1.15
N VAL A 84 1.21 -9.32 -0.39
CA VAL A 84 0.70 -8.46 0.70
C VAL A 84 -0.08 -7.27 0.15
N TYR A 85 0.37 -6.68 -0.95
CA TYR A 85 -0.35 -5.63 -1.64
C TYR A 85 -1.75 -6.08 -2.08
N ASP A 86 -1.88 -7.28 -2.67
CA ASP A 86 -3.16 -7.82 -3.13
C ASP A 86 -4.16 -8.00 -1.97
N ILE A 87 -3.68 -8.44 -0.79
CA ILE A 87 -4.50 -8.56 0.42
C ILE A 87 -5.07 -7.20 0.83
N LEU A 88 -4.26 -6.14 0.77
CA LEU A 88 -4.67 -4.79 1.15
C LEU A 88 -5.61 -4.14 0.11
N ASP A 89 -5.43 -4.44 -1.17
CA ASP A 89 -6.27 -3.93 -2.24
C ASP A 89 -7.70 -4.50 -2.17
N THR A 90 -7.82 -5.78 -1.80
CA THR A 90 -9.12 -6.49 -1.70
C THR A 90 -10.04 -5.90 -0.60
N CYS A 91 -9.51 -5.10 0.34
CA CYS A 91 -10.31 -4.51 1.42
C CYS A 91 -11.06 -3.21 1.04
N ILE A 92 -10.92 -2.68 -0.18
CA ILE A 92 -11.48 -1.35 -0.55
C ILE A 92 -12.42 -1.40 -1.80
N CYS A 93 -12.88 -2.58 -2.22
CA CYS A 93 -13.91 -2.70 -3.28
C CYS A 93 -15.15 -3.46 -2.78
#